data_AF-A0A958NBT0-F1
#
_entry.id   AF-A0A958NBT0-F1
#
_cell.length_a   1.000
_cell.length_b   1.000
_cell.length_c   1.000
_cell.angle_alpha   90.00
_cell.angle_beta   90.00
_cell.angle_gamma   90.00
#
_symmetry.space_group_name_H-M   'P 1'
#
loop_
_entity.id
_entity.type
_entity.pdbx_description
1 polymer ?
#
loop_
_entity_poly.entity_id
_entity_poly.type
_entity_poly.pdbx_seq_one_letter_code
_entity_poly.pdbx_strand_id
1 'polypeptide(L)'
;MKWYIPFVLSMPLFISANKANAQCPHTIASTGQNPVCANDSIKLDATPLGDTFLWYRNGVPVNGATDSYLFVNTPGVYNCMVGQTCGTDSAATGIAVSVNNIPSVSIMPATDTTYCPGESVQLSASTGGTSQWYMNGNPISGAVSPVYDTSQAGWYNMTKTNSKGCSDSAAVGVAVTLTVIHAPIIQASEDTVNLSVSGTVDFSLLTSGYDSVAWDFGDGDTSVATAPSHTYTTPGAYQVTVMVYVNGCEDFAIANVWVVNTTGIVYAGVNTESVRVFPNPTSYSLHWDQAGLLSWQVFDSAGQLVISGTKGEAELNMLPSGVYLIRFAEIGGAYHYARFSKLP
;
A
#
# COMPACT_ATOMS: atom_id res chain seq x y z
N MET A 1 -36.90 -101.08 71.10
CA MET A 1 -35.83 -101.70 70.28
C MET A 1 -35.45 -100.73 69.19
N LYS A 2 -34.15 -100.39 69.07
CA LYS A 2 -33.46 -99.77 67.91
C LYS A 2 -33.84 -98.30 67.59
N TRP A 3 -32.96 -97.38 67.20
CA TRP A 3 -31.52 -97.12 67.34
C TRP A 3 -31.34 -95.61 67.10
N TYR A 4 -30.31 -95.04 67.72
CA TYR A 4 -29.88 -93.64 67.62
C TYR A 4 -29.23 -93.36 66.24
N ILE A 5 -29.55 -92.22 65.62
CA ILE A 5 -28.69 -91.56 64.62
C ILE A 5 -28.75 -90.05 64.94
N PRO A 6 -27.66 -89.41 65.38
CA PRO A 6 -27.66 -87.96 65.54
C PRO A 6 -27.30 -87.33 64.19
N PHE A 7 -28.25 -86.60 63.60
CA PHE A 7 -27.98 -85.67 62.52
C PHE A 7 -27.29 -84.43 63.12
N VAL A 8 -26.04 -84.19 62.74
CA VAL A 8 -25.31 -82.97 63.09
C VAL A 8 -25.90 -81.84 62.25
N LEU A 9 -26.58 -80.88 62.89
CA LEU A 9 -26.96 -79.62 62.25
C LEU A 9 -25.68 -78.81 62.01
N SER A 10 -25.27 -78.71 60.75
CA SER A 10 -24.31 -77.70 60.29
C SER A 10 -25.00 -76.33 60.40
N MET A 11 -24.63 -75.56 61.43
CA MET A 11 -24.90 -74.12 61.46
C MET A 11 -23.86 -73.45 60.55
N PRO A 12 -24.26 -72.71 59.49
CA PRO A 12 -23.29 -71.89 58.79
C PRO A 12 -22.79 -70.81 59.75
N LEU A 13 -21.49 -70.88 60.06
CA LEU A 13 -20.77 -69.80 60.71
C LEU A 13 -20.76 -68.63 59.72
N PHE A 14 -21.67 -67.67 59.90
CA PHE A 14 -21.51 -66.35 59.29
C PHE A 14 -20.32 -65.68 59.97
N ILE A 15 -19.12 -65.93 59.44
CA ILE A 15 -18.00 -65.02 59.65
C ILE A 15 -18.42 -63.73 58.93
N SER A 16 -19.02 -62.80 59.67
CA SER A 16 -18.91 -61.40 59.32
C SER A 16 -17.42 -61.11 59.36
N ALA A 17 -16.77 -61.18 58.20
CA ALA A 17 -15.48 -60.53 58.03
C ALA A 17 -15.73 -59.08 58.41
N ASN A 18 -15.24 -58.66 59.58
CA ASN A 18 -14.94 -57.27 59.81
C ASN A 18 -14.11 -56.87 58.60
N LYS A 19 -14.69 -56.06 57.70
CA LYS A 19 -13.92 -55.33 56.70
C LYS A 19 -12.99 -54.48 57.54
N ALA A 20 -11.80 -55.03 57.83
CA ALA A 20 -10.71 -54.27 58.36
C ALA A 20 -10.59 -53.04 57.47
N ASN A 21 -10.55 -51.88 58.12
CA ASN A 21 -10.45 -50.55 57.56
C ASN A 21 -9.40 -50.52 56.44
N ALA A 22 -9.81 -50.85 55.21
CA ALA A 22 -8.94 -50.86 54.06
C ALA A 22 -8.75 -49.40 53.68
N GLN A 23 -7.62 -48.83 54.10
CA GLN A 23 -7.14 -47.57 53.56
C GLN A 23 -7.00 -47.75 52.05
N CYS A 24 -7.83 -47.07 51.28
CA CYS A 24 -7.71 -46.94 49.84
C CYS A 24 -6.93 -45.64 49.60
N PRO A 25 -5.58 -45.65 49.51
CA PRO A 25 -4.85 -44.41 49.26
C PRO A 25 -5.20 -43.90 47.86
N HIS A 26 -6.03 -42.86 47.80
CA HIS A 26 -6.28 -42.15 46.56
C HIS A 26 -5.10 -41.24 46.30
N THR A 27 -4.58 -41.29 45.07
CA THR A 27 -3.60 -40.32 44.61
C THR A 27 -4.22 -39.43 43.57
N ILE A 28 -3.80 -38.17 43.59
CA ILE A 28 -4.01 -37.26 42.49
C ILE A 28 -2.67 -37.04 41.81
N ALA A 29 -2.69 -36.98 40.49
CA ALA A 29 -1.54 -36.63 39.67
C ALA A 29 -1.94 -35.50 38.72
N SER A 30 -1.01 -34.59 38.44
CA SER A 30 -1.22 -33.57 37.42
C SER A 30 -0.57 -34.01 36.11
N THR A 31 -1.33 -33.97 35.02
CA THR A 31 -0.83 -34.16 33.67
C THR A 31 -0.74 -32.78 33.00
N GLY A 32 0.47 -32.25 32.83
CA GLY A 32 0.71 -30.94 32.21
C GLY A 32 1.71 -30.06 32.97
N GLN A 33 1.88 -28.81 32.51
CA GLN A 33 2.76 -27.83 33.14
C GLN A 33 2.11 -27.21 34.38
N ASN A 34 2.86 -27.12 35.48
CA ASN A 34 2.50 -26.40 36.71
C ASN A 34 3.73 -25.59 37.17
N PRO A 35 3.67 -24.24 37.25
CA PRO A 35 2.50 -23.37 37.07
C PRO A 35 1.92 -23.37 35.64
N VAL A 36 0.59 -23.22 35.53
CA VAL A 36 -0.13 -23.10 34.24
C VAL A 36 -0.20 -21.63 33.80
N CYS A 37 -0.25 -21.34 32.51
CA CYS A 37 -0.43 -19.96 32.04
C CYS A 37 -1.89 -19.51 32.20
N ALA A 38 -2.12 -18.22 32.39
CA ALA A 38 -3.47 -17.67 32.40
C ALA A 38 -4.19 -18.03 31.08
N ASN A 39 -5.48 -18.38 31.18
CA ASN A 39 -6.33 -18.90 30.10
C ASN A 39 -6.06 -20.34 29.64
N ASP A 40 -4.97 -20.98 30.07
CA ASP A 40 -4.75 -22.43 29.90
C ASP A 40 -5.35 -23.22 31.07
N SER A 41 -5.37 -24.55 30.95
CA SER A 41 -5.78 -25.45 32.04
C SER A 41 -4.81 -26.60 32.23
N ILE A 42 -4.69 -27.09 33.46
CA ILE A 42 -3.98 -28.33 33.79
C ILE A 42 -5.00 -29.40 34.15
N LYS A 43 -4.77 -30.64 33.70
CA LYS A 43 -5.60 -31.79 34.06
C LYS A 43 -5.08 -32.43 35.34
N LEU A 44 -5.95 -32.59 36.32
CA LEU A 44 -5.73 -33.41 37.50
C LEU A 44 -6.45 -34.74 37.31
N ASP A 45 -5.75 -35.85 37.49
CA ASP A 45 -6.27 -37.21 37.39
C ASP A 45 -6.30 -37.84 38.79
N ALA A 46 -7.41 -38.47 39.15
CA ALA A 46 -7.58 -39.22 40.39
C ALA A 46 -7.53 -40.73 40.11
N THR A 47 -6.85 -41.49 40.97
CA THR A 47 -6.80 -42.96 40.91
C THR A 47 -7.04 -43.58 42.29
N PRO A 48 -7.57 -44.82 42.37
CA PRO A 48 -8.00 -45.72 41.27
C PRO A 48 -9.33 -45.30 40.60
N LEU A 49 -9.62 -45.87 39.42
CA LEU A 49 -10.86 -45.64 38.66
C LEU A 49 -12.01 -46.54 39.18
N GLY A 50 -13.26 -46.07 39.08
CA GLY A 50 -14.46 -46.88 39.38
C GLY A 50 -15.32 -46.36 40.54
N ASP A 51 -14.94 -45.24 41.14
CA ASP A 51 -15.63 -44.63 42.28
C ASP A 51 -16.33 -43.30 41.92
N THR A 52 -17.16 -42.77 42.83
CA THR A 52 -17.71 -41.40 42.70
C THR A 52 -16.71 -40.40 43.27
N PHE A 53 -16.28 -39.41 42.48
CA PHE A 53 -15.29 -38.42 42.89
C PHE A 53 -15.93 -37.14 43.43
N LEU A 54 -15.29 -36.50 44.39
CA LEU A 54 -15.65 -35.19 44.92
C LEU A 54 -14.38 -34.35 45.01
N TRP A 55 -14.27 -33.36 44.14
CA TRP A 55 -13.11 -32.47 44.09
C TRP A 55 -13.29 -31.27 45.02
N TYR A 56 -12.19 -30.83 45.61
CA TYR A 56 -12.11 -29.67 46.49
C TYR A 56 -11.02 -28.72 46.01
N ARG A 57 -11.24 -27.41 46.18
CA ARG A 57 -10.23 -26.35 46.04
C ARG A 57 -10.16 -25.60 47.36
N ASN A 58 -8.98 -25.58 47.99
CA ASN A 58 -8.76 -24.95 49.29
C ASN A 58 -9.80 -25.40 50.35
N GLY A 59 -10.18 -26.69 50.32
CA GLY A 59 -11.18 -27.27 51.23
C GLY A 59 -12.65 -26.99 50.88
N VAL A 60 -12.95 -26.26 49.80
CA VAL A 60 -14.32 -26.01 49.32
C VAL A 60 -14.66 -26.94 48.15
N PRO A 61 -15.83 -27.62 48.14
CA PRO A 61 -16.24 -28.47 47.02
C PRO A 61 -16.28 -27.71 45.69
N VAL A 62 -15.73 -28.30 44.64
CA VAL A 62 -15.86 -27.83 43.26
C VAL A 62 -17.18 -28.37 42.71
N ASN A 63 -18.16 -27.49 42.53
CA ASN A 63 -19.52 -27.89 42.18
C ASN A 63 -19.58 -28.68 40.86
N GLY A 64 -20.25 -29.83 40.87
CA GLY A 64 -20.44 -30.68 39.69
C GLY A 64 -19.21 -31.48 39.24
N ALA A 65 -18.07 -31.36 39.92
CA ALA A 65 -16.87 -32.12 39.60
C ALA A 65 -16.95 -33.52 40.20
N THR A 66 -17.50 -34.48 39.45
CA THR A 66 -17.66 -35.88 39.86
C THR A 66 -16.87 -36.89 39.03
N ASP A 67 -16.21 -36.42 37.98
CA ASP A 67 -15.37 -37.25 37.12
C ASP A 67 -14.06 -37.63 37.81
N SER A 68 -13.41 -38.69 37.31
CA SER A 68 -12.08 -39.11 37.75
C SER A 68 -10.96 -38.13 37.36
N TYR A 69 -11.31 -37.00 36.76
CA TYR A 69 -10.40 -35.95 36.38
C TYR A 69 -11.03 -34.57 36.58
N LEU A 70 -10.19 -33.54 36.67
CA LEU A 70 -10.60 -32.15 36.76
C LEU A 70 -9.66 -31.26 35.97
N PHE A 71 -10.19 -30.45 35.06
CA PHE A 71 -9.43 -29.36 34.43
C PHE A 71 -9.51 -28.12 35.30
N VAL A 72 -8.36 -27.56 35.66
CA VAL A 72 -8.28 -26.39 36.53
C VAL A 72 -7.39 -25.32 35.94
N ASN A 73 -7.81 -24.06 36.09
CA ASN A 73 -7.12 -22.87 35.61
C ASN A 73 -7.06 -21.75 36.67
N THR A 74 -7.46 -22.05 37.91
CA THR A 74 -7.41 -21.09 39.01
C THR A 74 -6.44 -21.56 40.10
N PRO A 75 -5.64 -20.65 40.71
CA PRO A 75 -4.69 -21.02 41.74
C PRO A 75 -5.36 -21.64 42.97
N GLY A 76 -4.75 -22.63 43.58
CA GLY A 76 -5.27 -23.24 44.80
C GLY A 76 -4.70 -24.63 45.05
N VAL A 77 -4.96 -25.16 46.24
CA VAL A 77 -4.65 -26.54 46.58
C VAL A 77 -5.87 -27.39 46.25
N TYR A 78 -5.71 -28.33 45.33
CA TYR A 78 -6.78 -29.24 44.91
C TYR A 78 -6.59 -30.61 45.52
N ASN A 79 -7.64 -31.17 46.07
CA ASN A 79 -7.67 -32.55 46.58
C ASN A 79 -8.96 -33.23 46.13
N CYS A 80 -8.94 -34.56 46.08
CA CYS A 80 -10.10 -35.37 45.71
C CYS A 80 -10.47 -36.32 46.86
N MET A 81 -11.78 -36.47 47.11
CA MET A 81 -12.35 -37.52 47.94
C MET A 81 -13.17 -38.47 47.07
N VAL A 82 -13.36 -39.70 47.53
CA VAL A 82 -14.16 -40.73 46.86
C VAL A 82 -15.32 -41.16 47.75
N GLY A 83 -16.54 -41.17 47.20
CA GLY A 83 -17.75 -41.52 47.91
C GLY A 83 -18.05 -43.02 47.96
N GLN A 84 -18.07 -43.56 49.18
CA GLN A 84 -18.81 -44.75 49.65
C GLN A 84 -18.23 -46.17 49.54
N THR A 85 -17.03 -46.39 49.00
CA THR A 85 -16.48 -47.77 48.93
C THR A 85 -15.48 -48.10 50.06
N CYS A 86 -14.90 -47.08 50.71
CA CYS A 86 -13.86 -47.24 51.74
C CYS A 86 -14.31 -46.59 53.07
N GLY A 87 -14.20 -47.33 54.17
CA GLY A 87 -14.51 -46.81 55.50
C GLY A 87 -13.54 -45.70 55.86
N THR A 88 -14.07 -44.53 56.19
CA THR A 88 -13.38 -43.24 56.44
C THR A 88 -12.83 -42.55 55.17
N ASP A 89 -13.56 -41.53 54.70
CA ASP A 89 -13.23 -40.67 53.57
C ASP A 89 -11.82 -40.08 53.72
N SER A 90 -10.82 -40.68 53.08
CA SER A 90 -9.44 -40.19 53.12
C SER A 90 -9.19 -39.33 51.87
N ALA A 91 -9.06 -38.01 52.04
CA ALA A 91 -8.68 -37.11 50.95
C ALA A 91 -7.27 -37.42 50.45
N ALA A 92 -7.08 -37.44 49.14
CA ALA A 92 -5.72 -37.46 48.56
C ALA A 92 -4.93 -36.22 49.01
N THR A 93 -3.61 -36.35 49.16
CA THR A 93 -2.72 -35.19 49.39
C THR A 93 -2.94 -34.17 48.28
N GLY A 94 -3.16 -32.90 48.66
CA GLY A 94 -3.51 -31.87 47.69
C GLY A 94 -2.37 -31.48 46.74
N ILE A 95 -2.69 -31.18 45.48
CA ILE A 95 -1.79 -30.60 44.50
C ILE A 95 -1.97 -29.09 44.51
N ALA A 96 -0.89 -28.36 44.80
CA ALA A 96 -0.87 -26.90 44.65
C ALA A 96 -0.76 -26.53 43.18
N VAL A 97 -1.79 -25.87 42.65
CA VAL A 97 -1.82 -25.29 41.31
C VAL A 97 -1.57 -23.80 41.43
N SER A 98 -0.65 -23.30 40.60
CA SER A 98 -0.36 -21.87 40.48
C SER A 98 -0.51 -21.42 39.03
N VAL A 99 -0.81 -20.13 38.83
CA VAL A 99 -1.06 -19.55 37.51
C VAL A 99 -0.05 -18.44 37.25
N ASN A 100 0.64 -18.52 36.12
CA ASN A 100 1.52 -17.46 35.62
C ASN A 100 0.71 -16.50 34.74
N ASN A 101 0.92 -15.20 34.94
CA ASN A 101 0.30 -14.19 34.07
C ASN A 101 0.86 -14.29 32.65
N ILE A 102 0.03 -13.97 31.66
CA ILE A 102 0.42 -13.79 30.26
C ILE A 102 0.89 -12.33 30.02
N PRO A 103 1.75 -12.08 29.02
CA PRO A 103 2.17 -10.72 28.67
C PRO A 103 1.05 -9.91 28.01
N SER A 104 1.00 -8.60 28.22
CA SER A 104 0.10 -7.70 27.48
C SER A 104 0.74 -7.30 26.16
N VAL A 105 0.05 -7.56 25.04
CA VAL A 105 0.57 -7.31 23.68
C VAL A 105 -0.29 -6.29 22.94
N SER A 106 0.36 -5.24 22.45
CA SER A 106 -0.24 -4.22 21.58
C SER A 106 0.74 -3.84 20.48
N ILE A 107 0.24 -3.37 19.35
CA ILE A 107 1.03 -2.91 18.20
C ILE A 107 0.73 -1.42 17.97
N MET A 108 1.77 -0.67 17.57
CA MET A 108 1.73 0.73 17.18
C MET A 108 2.25 0.86 15.74
N PRO A 109 1.59 1.63 14.85
CA PRO A 109 0.29 2.28 15.06
C PRO A 109 -0.82 1.25 15.34
N ALA A 110 -1.80 1.65 16.16
CA ALA A 110 -2.91 0.77 16.58
C ALA A 110 -4.05 0.71 15.53
N THR A 111 -3.80 1.23 14.34
CA THR A 111 -4.73 1.31 13.21
C THR A 111 -4.01 0.83 11.96
N ASP A 112 -4.79 0.42 10.98
CA ASP A 112 -4.29 0.09 9.65
C ASP A 112 -3.54 1.28 9.04
N THR A 113 -2.53 0.98 8.23
CA THR A 113 -1.66 1.98 7.62
C THR A 113 -1.49 1.73 6.13
N THR A 114 -1.29 2.84 5.42
CA THR A 114 -0.91 2.89 4.01
C THR A 114 0.52 3.41 3.89
N TYR A 115 1.22 3.04 2.82
CA TYR A 115 2.55 3.57 2.49
C TYR A 115 2.70 3.76 0.99
N CYS A 116 3.63 4.64 0.59
CA CYS A 116 3.88 4.94 -0.81
C CYS A 116 4.89 3.97 -1.44
N PRO A 117 4.89 3.81 -2.78
CA PRO A 117 5.91 3.04 -3.46
C PRO A 117 7.32 3.51 -3.08
N GLY A 118 8.16 2.58 -2.61
CA GLY A 118 9.53 2.88 -2.18
C GLY A 118 9.69 3.22 -0.69
N GLU A 119 8.60 3.39 0.05
CA GLU A 119 8.64 3.64 1.50
C GLU A 119 8.55 2.35 2.33
N SER A 120 8.73 2.50 3.64
CA SER A 120 8.54 1.46 4.64
C SER A 120 7.73 1.97 5.82
N VAL A 121 6.93 1.10 6.42
CA VAL A 121 6.21 1.33 7.67
C VAL A 121 6.96 0.70 8.83
N GLN A 122 7.14 1.45 9.91
CA GLN A 122 7.64 0.92 11.17
C GLN A 122 6.48 0.48 12.07
N LEU A 123 6.49 -0.80 12.47
CA LEU A 123 5.59 -1.35 13.47
C LEU A 123 6.35 -1.53 14.79
N SER A 124 5.74 -1.14 15.90
CA SER A 124 6.31 -1.31 17.24
C SER A 124 5.36 -2.08 18.13
N ALA A 125 5.85 -3.06 18.86
CA ALA A 125 5.11 -3.78 19.88
C ALA A 125 5.22 -3.08 21.24
N SER A 126 4.38 -3.47 22.20
CA SER A 126 4.54 -3.09 23.62
C SER A 126 5.96 -3.42 24.14
N THR A 127 6.31 -3.07 25.38
CA THR A 127 7.58 -3.51 26.01
C THR A 127 7.44 -4.85 26.75
N GLY A 128 8.56 -5.52 27.04
CA GLY A 128 8.61 -6.76 27.84
C GLY A 128 8.39 -8.07 27.04
N GLY A 129 9.00 -9.16 27.52
CA GLY A 129 8.98 -10.46 26.87
C GLY A 129 9.84 -10.53 25.59
N THR A 130 10.04 -11.74 25.07
CA THR A 130 10.62 -11.96 23.73
C THR A 130 9.53 -11.82 22.68
N SER A 131 9.83 -11.12 21.59
CA SER A 131 8.86 -10.83 20.52
C SER A 131 9.01 -11.81 19.36
N GLN A 132 7.93 -12.01 18.59
CA GLN A 132 7.93 -12.69 17.30
C GLN A 132 6.84 -12.08 16.41
N TRP A 133 7.24 -11.47 15.28
CA TRP A 133 6.31 -10.91 14.30
C TRP A 133 5.75 -11.98 13.35
N TYR A 134 4.53 -11.77 12.88
CA TYR A 134 3.81 -12.60 11.94
C TYR A 134 3.29 -11.74 10.79
N MET A 135 3.30 -12.30 9.58
CA MET A 135 2.66 -11.73 8.39
C MET A 135 1.66 -12.75 7.84
N ASN A 136 0.40 -12.35 7.69
CA ASN A 136 -0.70 -13.19 7.22
C ASN A 136 -0.78 -14.54 7.98
N GLY A 137 -0.56 -14.50 9.30
CA GLY A 137 -0.57 -15.67 10.19
C GLY A 137 0.71 -16.51 10.21
N ASN A 138 1.69 -16.24 9.34
CA ASN A 138 2.95 -16.99 9.29
C ASN A 138 4.07 -16.24 10.02
N PRO A 139 4.94 -16.94 10.77
CA PRO A 139 6.03 -16.29 11.48
C PRO A 139 7.06 -15.71 10.50
N ILE A 140 7.46 -14.47 10.72
CA ILE A 140 8.53 -13.81 9.96
C ILE A 140 9.86 -14.24 10.58
N SER A 141 10.67 -14.96 9.82
CA SER A 141 11.95 -15.51 10.30
C SER A 141 12.88 -14.41 10.82
N GLY A 142 13.36 -14.56 12.06
CA GLY A 142 14.30 -13.63 12.69
C GLY A 142 13.68 -12.32 13.20
N ALA A 143 12.40 -12.07 12.98
CA ALA A 143 11.71 -10.86 13.42
C ALA A 143 11.33 -10.93 14.92
N VAL A 144 12.35 -10.87 15.79
CA VAL A 144 12.21 -11.00 17.25
C VAL A 144 12.43 -9.70 18.03
N SER A 145 12.70 -8.61 17.31
CA SER A 145 12.78 -7.25 17.85
C SER A 145 11.38 -6.71 18.19
N PRO A 146 11.23 -5.87 19.23
CA PRO A 146 9.97 -5.18 19.49
C PRO A 146 9.62 -4.15 18.40
N VAL A 147 10.54 -3.85 17.48
CA VAL A 147 10.32 -2.97 16.32
C VAL A 147 10.57 -3.77 15.03
N TYR A 148 9.75 -3.54 14.01
CA TYR A 148 9.85 -4.16 12.69
C TYR A 148 9.47 -3.19 11.58
N ASP A 149 10.41 -2.92 10.67
CA ASP A 149 10.18 -2.11 9.48
C ASP A 149 9.78 -3.03 8.31
N THR A 150 8.70 -2.69 7.61
CA THR A 150 8.20 -3.44 6.45
C THR A 150 7.90 -2.55 5.26
N SER A 151 8.23 -3.03 4.07
CA SER A 151 7.82 -2.47 2.78
C SER A 151 6.88 -3.41 2.01
N GLN A 152 6.33 -4.42 2.69
CA GLN A 152 5.40 -5.40 2.12
C GLN A 152 4.00 -5.17 2.66
N ALA A 153 3.02 -5.17 1.75
CA ALA A 153 1.62 -5.14 2.12
C ALA A 153 1.19 -6.49 2.71
N GLY A 154 0.44 -6.46 3.81
CA GLY A 154 -0.03 -7.65 4.50
C GLY A 154 -0.64 -7.33 5.86
N TRP A 155 -1.23 -8.34 6.48
CA TRP A 155 -1.73 -8.24 7.84
C TRP A 155 -0.66 -8.68 8.84
N TYR A 156 -0.29 -7.80 9.76
CA TYR A 156 0.76 -8.02 10.74
C TYR A 156 0.19 -8.26 12.13
N ASN A 157 0.76 -9.24 12.82
CA ASN A 157 0.47 -9.52 14.23
C ASN A 157 1.77 -9.86 14.97
N MET A 158 1.71 -9.88 16.30
CA MET A 158 2.84 -10.07 17.19
C MET A 158 2.45 -11.02 18.32
N THR A 159 3.36 -11.95 18.64
CA THR A 159 3.30 -12.78 19.86
C THR A 159 4.46 -12.45 20.77
N LYS A 160 4.18 -12.36 22.07
CA LYS A 160 5.21 -12.21 23.09
C LYS A 160 5.24 -13.37 24.03
N THR A 161 6.43 -13.73 24.52
CA THR A 161 6.64 -14.76 25.54
C THR A 161 7.39 -14.18 26.72
N ASN A 162 6.87 -14.35 27.93
CA ASN A 162 7.53 -13.86 29.14
C ASN A 162 8.58 -14.85 29.66
N SER A 163 9.31 -14.46 30.71
CA SER A 163 10.36 -15.31 31.32
C SER A 163 9.84 -16.58 32.00
N LYS A 164 8.53 -16.73 32.15
CA LYS A 164 7.87 -17.92 32.68
C LYS A 164 7.35 -18.86 31.59
N GLY A 165 7.61 -18.53 30.32
CA GLY A 165 7.18 -19.34 29.17
C GLY A 165 5.73 -19.11 28.74
N CYS A 166 5.02 -18.15 29.34
CA CYS A 166 3.66 -17.83 28.94
C CYS A 166 3.67 -16.84 27.78
N SER A 167 2.83 -17.13 26.79
CA SER A 167 2.72 -16.36 25.56
C SER A 167 1.34 -15.77 25.38
N ASP A 168 1.28 -14.64 24.71
CA ASP A 168 0.02 -14.06 24.23
C ASP A 168 0.29 -13.30 22.91
N SER A 169 -0.77 -13.04 22.16
CA SER A 169 -0.71 -12.30 20.89
C SER A 169 -1.46 -10.97 21.00
N ALA A 170 -1.14 -10.02 20.12
CA ALA A 170 -1.92 -8.79 20.06
C ALA A 170 -3.38 -9.13 19.69
N ALA A 171 -4.34 -8.59 20.45
CA ALA A 171 -5.77 -8.82 20.20
C ALA A 171 -6.24 -8.22 18.87
N VAL A 172 -5.56 -7.17 18.41
CA VAL A 172 -5.80 -6.49 17.13
C VAL A 172 -4.47 -6.41 16.38
N GLY A 173 -4.44 -6.98 15.17
CA GLY A 173 -3.33 -6.83 14.24
C GLY A 173 -3.47 -5.56 13.40
N VAL A 174 -2.45 -5.27 12.57
CA VAL A 174 -2.38 -4.07 11.73
C VAL A 174 -2.30 -4.48 10.27
N ALA A 175 -3.22 -4.01 9.43
CA ALA A 175 -3.08 -4.13 7.99
C ALA A 175 -2.14 -3.03 7.47
N VAL A 176 -1.07 -3.43 6.80
CA VAL A 176 -0.18 -2.54 6.04
C VAL A 176 -0.54 -2.69 4.57
N THR A 177 -0.86 -1.60 3.90
CA THR A 177 -1.34 -1.62 2.50
C THR A 177 -0.53 -0.67 1.64
N LEU A 178 -0.18 -1.11 0.43
CA LEU A 178 0.51 -0.25 -0.54
C LEU A 178 -0.51 0.66 -1.20
N THR A 179 -0.27 1.96 -1.16
CA THR A 179 -1.05 2.90 -1.97
C THR A 179 -0.69 2.73 -3.44
N VAL A 180 -1.71 2.54 -4.28
CA VAL A 180 -1.55 2.49 -5.73
C VAL A 180 -1.71 3.91 -6.28
N ILE A 181 -0.63 4.43 -6.86
CA ILE A 181 -0.62 5.69 -7.61
C ILE A 181 -0.24 5.38 -9.05
N HIS A 182 -0.98 5.97 -10.00
CA HIS A 182 -0.68 5.84 -11.42
C HIS A 182 0.12 7.06 -11.88
N ALA A 183 1.12 6.82 -12.73
CA ALA A 183 1.87 7.89 -13.37
C ALA A 183 0.90 8.90 -14.03
N PRO A 184 1.05 10.21 -13.76
CA PRO A 184 0.24 11.23 -14.40
C PRO A 184 0.49 11.25 -15.91
N ILE A 185 -0.58 11.32 -16.69
CA ILE A 185 -0.52 11.52 -18.13
C ILE A 185 -1.20 12.86 -18.39
N ILE A 186 -0.40 13.82 -18.83
CA ILE A 186 -0.89 15.16 -19.14
C ILE A 186 -0.94 15.37 -20.64
N GLN A 187 -1.91 16.18 -21.06
CA GLN A 187 -2.07 16.61 -22.43
C GLN A 187 -2.32 18.12 -22.45
N ALA A 188 -1.50 18.83 -23.21
CA ALA A 188 -1.71 20.22 -23.58
C ALA A 188 -2.54 20.31 -24.87
N SER A 189 -3.32 21.37 -25.04
CA SER A 189 -4.03 21.65 -26.29
C SER A 189 -3.07 21.90 -27.46
N GLU A 190 -1.90 22.49 -27.16
CA GLU A 190 -0.83 22.79 -28.11
C GLU A 190 0.54 22.71 -27.40
N ASP A 191 1.55 22.16 -28.08
CA ASP A 191 2.93 22.13 -27.55
C ASP A 191 3.72 23.40 -27.92
N THR A 192 3.21 24.20 -28.85
CA THR A 192 3.82 25.47 -29.29
C THR A 192 2.75 26.54 -29.46
N VAL A 193 2.91 27.65 -28.74
CA VAL A 193 1.90 28.70 -28.62
C VAL A 193 2.46 30.00 -29.19
N ASN A 194 1.62 30.70 -29.94
CA ASN A 194 1.99 31.98 -30.52
C ASN A 194 1.32 33.14 -29.78
N LEU A 195 2.13 34.04 -29.20
CA LEU A 195 1.64 35.22 -28.49
C LEU A 195 0.89 36.19 -29.39
N SER A 196 1.09 36.13 -30.71
CA SER A 196 0.34 36.95 -31.65
C SER A 196 -1.12 36.50 -31.84
N VAL A 197 -1.53 35.37 -31.25
CA VAL A 197 -2.89 34.81 -31.33
C VAL A 197 -3.62 34.89 -29.98
N SER A 198 -3.16 34.13 -28.98
CA SER A 198 -3.80 34.08 -27.64
C SER A 198 -2.80 33.95 -26.49
N GLY A 199 -1.70 33.22 -26.68
CA GLY A 199 -0.78 32.88 -25.59
C GLY A 199 -1.34 31.82 -24.62
N THR A 200 -2.54 31.30 -24.86
CA THR A 200 -3.28 30.43 -23.92
C THR A 200 -3.17 28.95 -24.29
N VAL A 201 -2.95 28.10 -23.29
CA VAL A 201 -2.94 26.62 -23.39
C VAL A 201 -3.94 26.04 -22.41
N ASP A 202 -4.76 25.11 -22.89
CA ASP A 202 -5.62 24.30 -22.03
C ASP A 202 -4.90 22.98 -21.69
N PHE A 203 -4.87 22.62 -20.41
CA PHE A 203 -4.27 21.38 -19.94
C PHE A 203 -5.34 20.42 -19.45
N SER A 204 -5.09 19.13 -19.66
CA SER A 204 -5.93 18.05 -19.18
C SER A 204 -5.08 16.95 -18.56
N LEU A 205 -5.58 16.39 -17.45
CA LEU A 205 -5.03 15.21 -16.80
C LEU A 205 -5.85 13.99 -17.21
N LEU A 206 -5.23 13.05 -17.94
CA LEU A 206 -5.87 11.82 -18.43
C LEU A 206 -5.82 10.68 -17.40
N THR A 207 -4.92 10.79 -16.43
CA THR A 207 -4.84 9.84 -15.32
C THR A 207 -6.05 9.98 -14.41
N SER A 208 -6.60 8.87 -13.93
CA SER A 208 -7.72 8.82 -12.97
C SER A 208 -7.30 8.20 -11.64
N GLY A 209 -8.12 8.40 -10.59
CA GLY A 209 -7.89 7.78 -9.28
C GLY A 209 -6.94 8.56 -8.37
N TYR A 210 -7.01 9.89 -8.44
CA TYR A 210 -6.29 10.81 -7.56
C TYR A 210 -7.26 11.59 -6.68
N ASP A 211 -6.78 12.01 -5.51
CA ASP A 211 -7.53 12.80 -4.54
C ASP A 211 -7.42 14.30 -4.84
N SER A 212 -6.25 14.74 -5.28
CA SER A 212 -5.99 16.14 -5.63
C SER A 212 -4.83 16.28 -6.61
N VAL A 213 -4.68 17.49 -7.16
CA VAL A 213 -3.70 17.84 -8.20
C VAL A 213 -3.18 19.27 -7.96
N ALA A 214 -1.91 19.49 -8.26
CA ALA A 214 -1.28 20.80 -8.30
C ALA A 214 -0.48 20.97 -9.61
N TRP A 215 -0.62 22.11 -10.26
CA TRP A 215 0.08 22.49 -11.48
C TRP A 215 1.07 23.61 -11.20
N ASP A 216 2.23 23.53 -11.83
CA ASP A 216 3.21 24.60 -11.99
C ASP A 216 3.42 24.79 -13.50
N PHE A 217 3.15 25.99 -14.02
CA PHE A 217 3.23 26.26 -15.46
C PHE A 217 4.63 26.62 -15.94
N GLY A 218 5.62 26.69 -15.03
CA GLY A 218 7.02 26.97 -15.33
C GLY A 218 7.35 28.46 -15.46
N ASP A 219 6.39 29.36 -15.26
CA ASP A 219 6.54 30.82 -15.28
C ASP A 219 6.31 31.49 -13.92
N GLY A 220 6.06 30.69 -12.88
CA GLY A 220 5.79 31.13 -11.51
C GLY A 220 4.31 31.06 -11.13
N ASP A 221 3.41 30.86 -12.09
CA ASP A 221 1.99 30.67 -11.83
C ASP A 221 1.65 29.20 -11.58
N THR A 222 0.60 28.97 -10.76
CA THR A 222 0.18 27.63 -10.33
C THR A 222 -1.34 27.48 -10.38
N SER A 223 -1.82 26.24 -10.36
CA SER A 223 -3.26 25.94 -10.30
C SER A 223 -3.56 24.63 -9.57
N VAL A 224 -4.77 24.50 -9.05
CA VAL A 224 -5.30 23.25 -8.45
C VAL A 224 -6.53 22.72 -9.21
N ALA A 225 -6.86 23.32 -10.36
CA ALA A 225 -7.95 22.85 -11.20
C ALA A 225 -7.57 21.53 -11.90
N THR A 226 -8.53 20.65 -12.11
CA THR A 226 -8.31 19.37 -12.82
C THR A 226 -8.13 19.53 -14.33
N ALA A 227 -8.63 20.64 -14.89
CA ALA A 227 -8.42 21.05 -16.28
C ALA A 227 -8.19 22.57 -16.33
N PRO A 228 -6.97 23.05 -16.01
CA PRO A 228 -6.68 24.46 -16.02
C PRO A 228 -6.42 24.99 -17.44
N SER A 229 -6.72 26.27 -17.62
CA SER A 229 -6.26 27.06 -18.77
C SER A 229 -5.22 28.06 -18.27
N HIS A 230 -4.10 28.20 -18.97
CA HIS A 230 -3.02 29.12 -18.59
C HIS A 230 -2.59 30.00 -19.76
N THR A 231 -2.27 31.26 -19.50
CA THR A 231 -1.87 32.22 -20.53
C THR A 231 -0.45 32.72 -20.30
N TYR A 232 0.45 32.38 -21.22
CA TYR A 232 1.82 32.87 -21.23
C TYR A 232 1.89 34.25 -21.90
N THR A 233 2.71 35.16 -21.36
CA THR A 233 2.88 36.51 -21.91
C THR A 233 4.28 36.78 -22.46
N THR A 234 5.23 35.88 -22.23
CA THR A 234 6.63 36.05 -22.60
C THR A 234 7.09 34.86 -23.44
N PRO A 235 7.83 35.07 -24.54
CA PRO A 235 8.42 33.96 -25.28
C PRO A 235 9.44 33.19 -24.45
N GLY A 236 9.41 31.86 -24.56
CA GLY A 236 10.26 30.99 -23.77
C GLY A 236 9.90 29.53 -23.92
N ALA A 237 10.74 28.67 -23.34
CA ALA A 237 10.42 27.27 -23.14
C ALA A 237 9.98 27.10 -21.68
N TYR A 238 8.77 26.62 -21.47
CA TYR A 238 8.18 26.43 -20.16
C TYR A 238 8.04 24.95 -19.84
N GLN A 239 8.55 24.55 -18.69
CA GLN A 239 8.42 23.20 -18.18
C GLN A 239 7.19 23.15 -17.27
N VAL A 240 6.09 22.62 -17.80
CA VAL A 240 4.84 22.45 -17.06
C VAL A 240 4.92 21.16 -16.26
N THR A 241 4.71 21.26 -14.95
CA THR A 241 4.68 20.11 -14.05
C THR A 241 3.29 19.95 -13.46
N VAL A 242 2.77 18.73 -13.44
CA VAL A 242 1.62 18.36 -12.62
C VAL A 242 2.08 17.42 -11.51
N MET A 243 1.63 17.66 -10.28
CA MET A 243 1.69 16.69 -9.19
C MET A 243 0.29 16.16 -8.92
N VAL A 244 0.17 14.85 -8.74
CA VAL A 244 -1.08 14.19 -8.30
C VAL A 244 -0.86 13.55 -6.94
N TYR A 245 -1.91 13.56 -6.11
CA TYR A 245 -1.86 13.00 -4.77
C TYR A 245 -2.88 11.86 -4.60
N VAL A 246 -2.46 10.75 -4.00
CA VAL A 246 -3.32 9.60 -3.65
C VAL A 246 -2.96 9.12 -2.25
N ASN A 247 -3.89 9.18 -1.29
CA ASN A 247 -3.69 8.74 0.10
C ASN A 247 -2.35 9.21 0.72
N GLY A 248 -1.95 10.46 0.44
CA GLY A 248 -0.70 11.06 0.91
C GLY A 248 0.54 10.77 0.05
N CYS A 249 0.45 9.89 -0.94
CA CYS A 249 1.51 9.65 -1.92
C CYS A 249 1.42 10.63 -3.07
N GLU A 250 2.56 10.98 -3.66
CA GLU A 250 2.66 11.88 -4.80
C GLU A 250 3.41 11.25 -5.97
N ASP A 251 3.01 11.65 -7.17
CA ASP A 251 3.73 11.38 -8.41
C ASP A 251 3.54 12.58 -9.35
N PHE A 252 4.43 12.74 -10.33
CA PHE A 252 4.42 13.91 -11.19
C PHE A 252 4.65 13.56 -12.66
N ALA A 253 4.20 14.46 -13.54
CA ALA A 253 4.56 14.44 -14.95
C ALA A 253 4.95 15.83 -15.44
N ILE A 254 5.76 15.82 -16.50
CA ILE A 254 6.30 17.03 -17.11
C ILE A 254 5.88 17.09 -18.58
N ALA A 255 5.48 18.28 -19.02
CA ALA A 255 5.30 18.64 -20.43
C ALA A 255 6.08 19.91 -20.74
N ASN A 256 6.47 20.08 -21.99
CA ASN A 256 7.16 21.29 -22.44
C ASN A 256 6.20 22.10 -23.33
N VAL A 257 6.07 23.39 -23.03
CA VAL A 257 5.33 24.35 -23.86
C VAL A 257 6.31 25.38 -24.41
N TRP A 258 6.29 25.56 -25.73
CA TRP A 258 7.13 26.52 -26.42
C TRP A 258 6.33 27.76 -26.79
N VAL A 259 6.61 28.88 -26.13
CA VAL A 259 5.93 30.15 -26.40
C VAL A 259 6.81 30.98 -27.31
N VAL A 260 6.27 31.36 -28.45
CA VAL A 260 6.97 32.17 -29.45
C VAL A 260 6.21 33.46 -29.69
N ASN A 261 6.96 34.53 -29.96
CA ASN A 261 6.41 35.78 -30.47
C ASN A 261 6.86 35.95 -31.91
N THR A 262 6.14 35.34 -32.85
CA THR A 262 6.44 35.54 -34.26
C THR A 262 5.81 36.84 -34.71
N THR A 263 6.59 37.91 -34.81
CA THR A 263 6.22 39.08 -35.62
C THR A 263 6.45 38.74 -37.08
N GLY A 264 5.58 37.93 -37.67
CA GLY A 264 5.75 37.48 -39.05
C GLY A 264 4.76 36.40 -39.45
N ILE A 265 3.85 36.77 -40.37
CA ILE A 265 2.93 35.93 -41.16
C ILE A 265 2.38 34.71 -40.41
N VAL A 266 1.19 34.89 -39.82
CA VAL A 266 0.23 33.80 -39.57
C VAL A 266 0.21 32.93 -40.81
N TYR A 267 0.59 31.66 -40.67
CA TYR A 267 0.59 30.64 -41.72
C TYR A 267 -0.50 30.91 -42.76
N ALA A 268 -0.11 31.50 -43.90
CA ALA A 268 -0.93 31.39 -45.09
C ALA A 268 -0.89 29.90 -45.43
N GLY A 269 -2.07 29.28 -45.47
CA GLY A 269 -2.25 27.85 -45.66
C GLY A 269 -1.28 27.29 -46.69
N VAL A 270 -0.79 26.07 -46.41
CA VAL A 270 0.11 25.32 -47.28
C VAL A 270 -0.61 25.05 -48.61
N ASN A 271 -0.63 26.02 -49.49
CA ASN A 271 -0.95 25.81 -50.89
C ASN A 271 0.33 25.23 -51.49
N THR A 272 0.29 23.93 -51.70
CA THR A 272 1.37 23.04 -52.14
C THR A 272 1.85 23.28 -53.58
N GLU A 273 1.47 24.39 -54.21
CA GLU A 273 2.06 24.81 -55.47
C GLU A 273 3.28 25.70 -55.20
N SER A 274 4.43 25.06 -55.08
CA SER A 274 5.72 25.74 -55.01
C SER A 274 5.99 26.46 -56.34
N VAL A 275 5.97 27.78 -56.33
CA VAL A 275 6.49 28.60 -57.44
C VAL A 275 7.99 28.32 -57.55
N ARG A 276 8.45 27.85 -58.71
CA ARG A 276 9.89 27.69 -58.93
C ARG A 276 10.48 29.03 -59.30
N VAL A 277 11.54 29.39 -58.58
CA VAL A 277 12.31 30.60 -58.85
C VAL A 277 13.68 30.25 -59.39
N PHE A 278 14.10 30.93 -60.44
CA PHE A 278 15.36 30.66 -61.12
C PHE A 278 15.96 31.94 -61.74
N PRO A 279 17.29 32.02 -61.87
CA PRO A 279 18.26 31.11 -61.29
C PRO A 279 18.27 31.24 -59.75
N ASN A 280 18.49 30.13 -59.05
CA ASN A 280 18.70 30.11 -57.61
C ASN A 280 19.86 29.15 -57.29
N PRO A 281 21.05 29.64 -56.90
CA PRO A 281 21.37 31.04 -56.57
C PRO A 281 21.34 32.02 -57.77
N THR A 282 21.25 33.32 -57.50
CA THR A 282 21.32 34.41 -58.50
C THR A 282 22.24 35.55 -58.05
N SER A 283 22.77 36.34 -58.99
CA SER A 283 23.51 37.58 -58.72
C SER A 283 22.79 38.85 -59.18
N TYR A 284 21.73 38.77 -59.98
CA TYR A 284 21.18 39.98 -60.63
C TYR A 284 19.66 40.02 -60.64
N SER A 285 19.01 38.98 -61.15
CA SER A 285 17.55 38.92 -61.24
C SER A 285 17.00 37.56 -60.87
N LEU A 286 15.72 37.54 -60.51
CA LEU A 286 14.97 36.32 -60.25
C LEU A 286 13.75 36.26 -61.18
N HIS A 287 13.55 35.10 -61.79
CA HIS A 287 12.42 34.76 -62.65
C HIS A 287 11.62 33.61 -62.01
N TRP A 288 10.39 33.39 -62.48
CA TRP A 288 9.51 32.32 -62.00
C TRP A 288 8.62 31.76 -63.12
N ASP A 289 8.11 30.54 -62.93
CA ASP A 289 7.40 29.79 -63.96
C ASP A 289 5.86 29.77 -63.85
N GLN A 290 5.26 30.64 -63.03
CA GLN A 290 3.80 30.76 -62.93
C GLN A 290 3.23 31.99 -63.66
N ALA A 291 2.24 31.73 -64.52
CA ALA A 291 1.36 32.75 -65.10
C ALA A 291 0.22 33.09 -64.12
N GLY A 292 -0.24 34.35 -64.09
CA GLY A 292 -1.37 34.77 -63.24
C GLY A 292 -1.01 35.46 -61.92
N LEU A 293 0.29 35.65 -61.65
CA LEU A 293 0.76 36.40 -60.47
C LEU A 293 0.57 37.92 -60.66
N LEU A 294 0.02 38.57 -59.64
CA LEU A 294 -0.31 39.99 -59.59
C LEU A 294 0.80 40.87 -59.00
N SER A 295 1.56 40.32 -58.05
CA SER A 295 2.65 41.04 -57.39
C SER A 295 3.60 40.11 -56.69
N TRP A 296 4.81 40.61 -56.42
CA TRP A 296 5.84 39.92 -55.66
C TRP A 296 6.50 40.86 -54.64
N GLN A 297 6.97 40.28 -53.55
CA GLN A 297 7.64 40.97 -52.44
C GLN A 297 8.79 40.12 -51.92
N VAL A 298 9.97 40.71 -51.77
CA VAL A 298 11.15 40.05 -51.21
C VAL A 298 11.38 40.52 -49.79
N PHE A 299 11.63 39.58 -48.91
CA PHE A 299 11.93 39.79 -47.51
C PHE A 299 13.32 39.26 -47.18
N ASP A 300 14.05 39.97 -46.32
CA ASP A 300 15.31 39.48 -45.77
C ASP A 300 15.10 38.34 -44.75
N SER A 301 16.19 37.84 -44.18
CA SER A 301 16.16 36.77 -43.18
C SER A 301 15.49 37.16 -41.85
N ALA A 302 15.34 38.46 -41.58
CA ALA A 302 14.59 38.98 -40.43
C ALA A 302 13.10 39.19 -40.75
N GLY A 303 12.67 38.93 -41.99
CA GLY A 303 11.30 39.14 -42.44
C GLY A 303 10.97 40.59 -42.80
N GLN A 304 11.97 41.47 -42.92
CA GLN A 304 11.76 42.85 -43.36
C GLN A 304 11.57 42.89 -44.88
N LEU A 305 10.54 43.61 -45.34
CA LEU A 305 10.31 43.84 -46.77
C LEU A 305 11.45 44.71 -47.34
N VAL A 306 12.17 44.18 -48.32
CA VAL A 306 13.34 44.87 -48.93
C VAL A 306 13.07 45.36 -50.35
N ILE A 307 12.26 44.66 -51.14
CA ILE A 307 11.84 45.11 -52.48
C ILE A 307 10.49 44.48 -52.86
N SER A 308 9.75 45.13 -53.77
CA SER A 308 8.47 44.62 -54.27
C SER A 308 8.19 45.09 -55.70
N GLY A 309 7.33 44.36 -56.42
CA GLY A 309 6.90 44.73 -57.77
C GLY A 309 5.59 44.05 -58.17
N THR A 310 5.03 44.43 -59.32
CA THR A 310 3.72 43.94 -59.79
C THR A 310 3.79 43.12 -61.09
N LYS A 311 4.87 43.26 -61.88
CA LYS A 311 5.11 42.53 -63.15
C LYS A 311 6.61 42.49 -63.45
N GLY A 312 7.03 41.58 -64.34
CA GLY A 312 8.42 41.45 -64.76
C GLY A 312 9.25 40.59 -63.82
N GLU A 313 10.55 40.80 -63.79
CA GLU A 313 11.52 40.08 -62.94
C GLU A 313 11.80 40.87 -61.66
N ALA A 314 12.32 40.20 -60.63
CA ALA A 314 12.84 40.90 -59.45
C ALA A 314 14.32 41.25 -59.67
N GLU A 315 14.63 42.54 -59.86
CA GLU A 315 16.01 43.03 -59.93
C GLU A 315 16.61 43.19 -58.52
N LEU A 316 17.72 42.52 -58.26
CA LEU A 316 18.31 42.34 -56.93
C LEU A 316 19.62 43.11 -56.75
N ASN A 317 19.96 44.00 -57.69
CA ASN A 317 21.24 44.71 -57.74
C ASN A 317 21.49 45.58 -56.49
N MET A 318 20.42 46.04 -55.84
CA MET A 318 20.47 46.90 -54.66
C MET A 318 20.47 46.10 -53.35
N LEU A 319 20.34 44.78 -53.41
CA LEU A 319 20.30 43.92 -52.22
C LEU A 319 21.69 43.35 -51.91
N PRO A 320 22.11 43.33 -50.63
CA PRO A 320 23.31 42.60 -50.21
C PRO A 320 23.25 41.10 -50.56
N SER A 321 24.41 40.44 -50.63
CA SER A 321 24.44 38.98 -50.69
C SER A 321 23.81 38.38 -49.42
N GLY A 322 23.04 37.29 -49.57
CA GLY A 322 22.27 36.73 -48.47
C GLY A 322 21.17 35.79 -48.90
N VAL A 323 20.42 35.29 -47.93
CA VAL A 323 19.26 34.43 -48.13
C VAL A 323 17.99 35.26 -47.97
N TYR A 324 17.08 35.12 -48.91
CA TYR A 324 15.85 35.90 -48.97
C TYR A 324 14.64 34.98 -49.18
N LEU A 325 13.47 35.47 -48.76
CA LEU A 325 12.17 34.88 -49.06
C LEU A 325 11.46 35.78 -50.07
N ILE A 326 10.95 35.22 -51.15
CA ILE A 326 10.04 35.93 -52.07
C ILE A 326 8.62 35.39 -51.89
N ARG A 327 7.67 36.32 -51.78
CA ARG A 327 6.22 36.09 -51.74
C ARG A 327 5.60 36.56 -53.04
N PHE A 328 4.72 35.77 -53.62
CA PHE A 328 3.90 36.13 -54.78
C PHE A 328 2.43 36.17 -54.39
N ALA A 329 1.65 37.07 -54.98
CA ALA A 329 0.19 37.12 -54.86
C ALA A 329 -0.46 36.73 -56.20
N GLU A 330 -1.49 35.89 -56.17
CA GLU A 330 -2.22 35.43 -57.35
C GLU A 330 -3.60 36.12 -57.51
N ILE A 331 -4.15 36.11 -58.72
CA ILE A 331 -5.56 36.42 -58.99
C ILE A 331 -6.44 35.41 -58.23
N GLY A 332 -7.12 35.88 -57.18
CA GLY A 332 -7.92 35.03 -56.29
C GLY A 332 -7.51 35.14 -54.82
N GLY A 333 -6.45 35.89 -54.50
CA GLY A 333 -6.05 36.20 -53.12
C GLY A 333 -5.13 35.17 -52.47
N ALA A 334 -4.71 34.14 -53.21
CA ALA A 334 -3.71 33.19 -52.75
C ALA A 334 -2.29 33.79 -52.73
N TYR A 335 -1.44 33.27 -51.85
CA TYR A 335 -0.03 33.63 -51.78
C TYR A 335 0.86 32.40 -51.98
N HIS A 336 1.94 32.58 -52.74
CA HIS A 336 2.99 31.58 -52.94
C HIS A 336 4.32 32.08 -52.42
N TYR A 337 5.20 31.16 -52.03
CA TYR A 337 6.48 31.49 -51.42
C TYR A 337 7.61 30.68 -52.03
N ALA A 338 8.78 31.31 -52.17
CA ALA A 338 10.02 30.63 -52.52
C ALA A 338 11.22 31.23 -51.77
N ARG A 339 12.23 30.42 -51.48
CA ARG A 339 13.50 30.87 -50.91
C ARG A 339 14.55 30.96 -52.01
N PHE A 340 15.39 31.98 -51.97
CA PHE A 340 16.53 32.10 -52.88
C PHE A 340 17.78 32.68 -52.20
N SER A 341 18.94 32.38 -52.79
CA SER A 341 20.23 32.94 -52.36
C SER A 341 20.73 33.97 -53.37
N LYS A 342 21.05 35.18 -52.91
CA LYS A 342 21.76 36.21 -53.67
C LYS A 342 23.25 36.07 -53.42
N LEU A 343 24.00 35.75 -54.47
CA LEU A 343 25.46 35.74 -54.45
C LEU A 343 26.01 37.17 -54.57
N PRO A 344 27.30 37.40 -54.22
CA PRO A 344 27.96 38.68 -54.42
C PRO A 344 27.74 39.29 -55.81
#